data_AF-A0A7J9Q5W9-F1
#
_entry.id   AF-A0A7J9Q5W9-F1
#
_cell.length_a   1.000
_cell.length_b   1.000
_cell.length_c   1.000
_cell.angle_alpha   90.00
_cell.angle_beta   90.00
_cell.angle_gamma   90.00
#
_symmetry.space_group_name_H-M   'P 1'
#
loop_
_entity.id
_entity.type
_entity.pdbx_description
1 polymer ?
#
loop_
_entity_poly.entity_id
_entity_poly.type
_entity_poly.pdbx_seq_one_letter_code
_entity_poly.pdbx_strand_id
1 'polypeptide(L)' 'MENNVFSTKFHRALKQEIFITHIAFVNPEFKEIRPSKIKEKGIKVVIDGKNCLDKQGIKALGIVYKGIGR' A
#
# COMPACT_ATOMS: atom_id res chain seq x y z
N MET A 1 -11.83 21.42 -0.54
CA MET A 1 -12.45 20.11 -0.82
C MET A 1 -11.48 19.34 -1.70
N GLU A 2 -10.50 18.67 -1.11
CA GLU A 2 -9.47 17.96 -1.87
C GLU A 2 -9.75 16.45 -1.91
N ASN A 3 -10.09 16.00 -3.13
CA ASN A 3 -9.75 14.72 -3.74
C ASN A 3 -10.32 13.43 -3.13
N ASN A 4 -11.59 13.21 -3.47
CA ASN A 4 -12.38 11.98 -3.29
C ASN A 4 -11.97 10.82 -4.25
N VAL A 5 -10.90 10.98 -5.05
CA VAL A 5 -10.36 9.95 -5.95
C VAL A 5 -9.42 8.98 -5.21
N PHE A 6 -8.70 9.47 -4.20
CA PHE A 6 -7.83 8.64 -3.36
C PHE A 6 -8.66 7.63 -2.55
N SER A 7 -9.80 8.07 -2.02
CA SER A 7 -10.71 7.26 -1.20
C SER A 7 -11.28 6.05 -1.95
N THR A 8 -11.75 6.26 -3.19
CA THR A 8 -12.48 5.25 -3.97
C THR A 8 -11.58 4.18 -4.58
N LYS A 9 -10.38 4.54 -5.09
CA LYS A 9 -9.40 3.55 -5.57
C LYS A 9 -8.73 2.78 -4.45
N PHE A 10 -8.46 3.44 -3.32
CA PHE A 10 -7.88 2.81 -2.13
C PHE A 10 -8.87 1.80 -1.52
N HIS A 11 -10.16 2.12 -1.42
CA HIS A 11 -11.18 1.19 -0.90
C HIS A 11 -11.33 -0.10 -1.72
N ARG A 12 -11.16 -0.05 -3.05
CA ARG A 12 -11.45 -1.20 -3.92
C ARG A 12 -10.41 -2.32 -3.87
N ALA A 13 -9.25 -2.10 -3.24
CA ALA A 13 -8.20 -3.11 -3.02
C ALA A 13 -8.11 -3.59 -1.55
N LEU A 14 -8.90 -3.02 -0.64
CA LEU A 14 -8.92 -3.41 0.77
C LEU A 14 -10.00 -4.45 1.01
N LYS A 15 -9.64 -5.73 0.96
CA LYS A 15 -10.21 -6.63 1.97
C LYS A 15 -9.49 -6.25 3.27
N GLN A 16 -10.21 -6.06 4.37
CA GLN A 16 -9.83 -5.38 5.63
C GLN A 16 -8.44 -5.71 6.25
N GLU A 17 -7.63 -6.58 5.65
CA GLU A 17 -6.32 -7.01 6.13
C GLU A 17 -5.20 -6.98 5.06
N ILE A 18 -5.52 -6.74 3.78
CA ILE A 18 -4.59 -6.87 2.64
C ILE A 18 -4.59 -5.61 1.78
N PHE A 19 -3.39 -5.09 1.49
CA PHE A 19 -3.18 -3.98 0.57
C PHE A 19 -2.42 -4.43 -0.67
N ILE A 20 -2.93 -4.07 -1.86
CA ILE A 20 -2.36 -4.50 -3.15
C ILE A 20 -2.13 -3.27 -4.03
N THR A 21 -0.90 -3.08 -4.53
CA THR A 21 -0.61 -2.10 -5.59
C THR A 21 -0.67 -2.80 -6.95
N HIS A 22 -1.60 -2.39 -7.83
CA HIS A 22 -1.78 -2.97 -9.17
C HIS A 22 -0.89 -2.30 -10.24
N ILE A 23 -0.55 -3.09 -11.27
CA ILE A 23 0.59 -2.91 -12.18
C ILE A 23 0.41 -1.80 -13.25
N ALA A 24 -0.77 -1.17 -13.38
CA ALA A 24 -1.09 -0.37 -14.55
C ALA A 24 -0.49 1.06 -14.57
N PHE A 25 -0.33 1.73 -13.42
CA PHE A 25 0.18 3.11 -13.42
C PHE A 25 0.78 3.48 -12.06
N VAL A 26 2.02 4.00 -12.06
CA VAL A 26 2.62 4.60 -10.86
C VAL A 26 2.05 6.01 -10.74
N ASN A 27 1.11 6.21 -9.83
CA ASN A 27 0.82 7.56 -9.35
C ASN A 27 1.91 7.93 -8.32
N PRO A 28 2.63 9.07 -8.44
CA PRO A 28 3.61 9.54 -7.45
C PRO A 28 3.12 9.45 -6.01
N GLU A 29 1.82 9.65 -5.77
CA GLU A 29 1.17 9.57 -4.46
C GLU A 29 1.38 8.23 -3.74
N PHE A 30 1.62 7.12 -4.46
CA PHE A 30 1.90 5.82 -3.82
C PHE A 30 3.28 5.76 -3.16
N LYS A 31 4.28 6.48 -3.69
CA LYS A 31 5.62 6.56 -3.08
C LYS A 31 5.60 7.33 -1.76
N GLU A 32 4.60 8.18 -1.56
CA GLU A 32 4.41 8.96 -0.35
C GLU A 32 3.60 8.23 0.73
N ILE A 33 3.11 7.01 0.45
CA ILE A 33 2.42 6.20 1.44
C ILE A 33 3.41 5.79 2.52
N ARG A 34 3.28 6.45 3.68
CA ARG A 34 4.07 6.12 4.86
C ARG A 34 3.61 4.78 5.46
N PRO A 35 4.55 3.92 5.90
CA PRO A 35 4.23 2.67 6.57
C PRO A 35 3.28 2.82 7.78
N SER A 36 3.36 3.93 8.53
CA SER A 36 2.46 4.21 9.66
C SER A 36 0.98 4.26 9.25
N LYS A 37 0.67 4.91 8.12
CA LYS A 37 -0.71 4.97 7.59
C LYS A 37 -1.23 3.60 7.17
N ILE A 38 -0.35 2.67 6.79
CA ILE A 38 -0.71 1.29 6.49
C ILE A 38 -1.09 0.57 7.79
N LYS A 39 -0.30 0.75 8.85
CA LYS A 39 -0.55 0.17 10.17
C LYS A 39 -1.83 0.68 10.82
N GLU A 40 -2.09 1.99 10.76
CA GLU A 40 -3.31 2.64 11.28
C GLU A 40 -4.59 2.03 10.69
N LYS A 41 -4.52 1.51 9.47
CA LYS A 41 -5.65 0.88 8.77
C LYS A 41 -5.83 -0.61 9.10
N GLY A 42 -5.04 -1.17 10.02
CA GLY A 42 -5.11 -2.59 10.40
C GLY A 42 -4.58 -3.56 9.34
N ILE A 43 -3.85 -3.07 8.33
CA ILE A 43 -3.31 -3.91 7.26
C ILE A 43 -2.19 -4.80 7.82
N LYS A 44 -2.27 -6.09 7.53
CA LYS A 44 -1.31 -7.12 7.97
C LYS A 44 -0.39 -7.56 6.83
N VAL A 45 -0.85 -7.45 5.59
CA VAL A 45 -0.12 -7.88 4.40
C VAL A 45 -0.13 -6.79 3.33
N VAL A 46 1.05 -6.50 2.77
CA VAL A 46 1.26 -5.61 1.63
C VAL A 46 1.82 -6.42 0.46
N ILE A 47 1.09 -6.43 -0.65
CA ILE A 47 1.54 -6.96 -1.93
C ILE A 47 1.87 -5.78 -2.84
N ASP A 48 3.15 -5.56 -3.07
CA ASP A 48 3.65 -4.45 -3.87
C ASP A 48 4.07 -4.92 -5.26
N GLY A 49 3.18 -4.73 -6.23
CA GLY A 49 3.42 -5.14 -7.62
C GLY A 49 4.50 -4.34 -8.34
N LYS A 50 4.89 -3.17 -7.83
CA LYS A 50 5.91 -2.28 -8.43
C LYS A 50 7.21 -2.22 -7.64
N ASN A 51 7.26 -2.80 -6.46
CA ASN A 51 8.40 -2.68 -5.53
C ASN A 51 8.76 -1.21 -5.23
N CYS A 52 7.75 -0.33 -5.14
CA CYS A 52 7.92 1.12 -4.98
C CYS A 52 7.63 1.64 -3.57
N LEU A 53 7.12 0.80 -2.68
CA LEU A 53 6.87 1.16 -1.28
C LEU A 53 8.13 0.94 -0.42
N ASP A 54 8.15 1.59 0.75
CA ASP A 54 9.19 1.38 1.75
C ASP A 54 9.08 -0.03 2.39
N LYS A 55 9.72 -1.00 1.74
CA LYS A 55 9.80 -2.40 2.19
C LYS A 55 10.34 -2.52 3.62
N GLN A 56 11.33 -1.73 4.01
CA GLN A 56 11.96 -1.87 5.32
C GLN A 56 11.06 -1.32 6.41
N GLY A 57 10.51 -0.12 6.22
CA GLY A 57 9.57 0.48 7.17
C GLY A 57 8.29 -0.34 7.32
N ILE A 58 7.78 -0.96 6.24
CA ILE A 58 6.64 -1.88 6.32
C ILE A 58 6.97 -3.10 7.18
N LYS A 59 8.11 -3.75 6.93
CA LYS A 59 8.55 -4.92 7.71
C LYS A 59 8.81 -4.58 9.18
N ALA A 60 9.37 -3.42 9.46
CA ALA A 60 9.65 -2.96 10.83
C ALA A 60 8.37 -2.80 11.68
N LEU A 61 7.21 -2.59 11.05
CA LEU A 61 5.90 -2.51 11.71
C LEU A 61 5.21 -3.87 11.91
N GLY A 62 5.92 -4.97 11.61
CA GLY A 62 5.40 -6.34 11.67
C GLY A 62 4.41 -6.67 10.55
N ILE A 63 4.42 -5.90 9.46
CA ILE A 63 3.54 -6.13 8.30
C ILE A 63 4.28 -7.03 7.31
N VAL A 64 3.60 -8.08 6.83
CA VAL A 64 4.14 -8.97 5.81
C VAL A 64 4.22 -8.21 4.49
N TYR A 65 5.40 -8.16 3.88
CA TYR A 65 5.60 -7.50 2.58
C TYR A 65 6.00 -8.54 1.53
N LYS A 66 5.29 -8.55 0.40
CA LYS A 66 5.63 -9.32 -0.79
C LYS A 66 5.71 -8.43 -2.02
N GLY A 67 6.89 -8.39 -2.63
CA GLY A 67 7.08 -7.84 -3.96
C GLY A 67 6.81 -8.88 -5.04
N ILE A 68 6.40 -8.45 -6.25
CA ILE A 68 6.38 -9.34 -7.41
C ILE A 68 7.80 -9.42 -8.00
N GLY A 69 8.23 -10.65 -8.33
CA GLY A 69 9.54 -10.94 -8.94
C GLY A 69 10.74 -10.80 -8.01
N ARG A 70 10.52 -10.65 -6.69
CA ARG A 70 11.53 -10.45 -5.64
C ARG A 70 11.25 -11.26 -4.37
#